data_AF-A0A9D2NYA4-F1
#
_entry.id   AF-A0A9D2NYA4-F1
#
_cell.length_a   1.000
_cell.length_b   1.000
_cell.length_c   1.000
_cell.angle_alpha   90.00
_cell.angle_beta   90.00
_cell.angle_gamma   90.00
#
_symmetry.space_group_name_H-M   'P 1'
#
loop_
_entity.id
_entity.type
_entity.pdbx_description
1 polymer ?
#
loop_
_entity_poly.entity_id
_entity_poly.type
_entity_poly.pdbx_seq_one_letter_code
_entity_poly.pdbx_strand_id
1 'polypeptide(L)'
;MKITLKDGSFKEYDQPMSVYDIALDISEGLARVATSGELDGEIVDLRTVVDKDCELNILTFNDEKGKGAFRHTASHIMAQAIKRLYPDTRLAIGPSIADGFYYDVDRETPLTAEDLEKIEAEMKKIVKENLEIKQYTMPRNEALAYFKEKNEPYKVELIEDLPEDETISFYSQGEFTDLCAGPHLMTTKPVKAFKLTSLAGAYWRGSEKNKMLQRIYGTAFPKKAELEEYLTMIEEAKKRDHRKLGKELGLFMMREEGPGFPFFLPNGMVLKNVLLDYWREIHRRAGYVEINTPIMLSRHLWETSGHWDHYKENMYTTVIDEEDFAIKPMNCPGGILVYESEPRSYRDLPIRMGELGLVHRHEKSGQLHGLMRVRCFTQDDAHIFMMPEQIKDEIKGVVKLIDEVYSLFGFKYHVELSTRPEDSMGSDEDWEMATDALRNALDDIGLPYVVNEGDGAFYGPKIDFHLEDSIGRTWQCGTIQLDFQLPLRFDLEYTGADGEKHRPIM
;
A
#
# COMPACT_ATOMS: atom_id res chain seq x y z
N MET A 1 -27.38 0.65 30.79
CA MET A 1 -26.53 0.71 29.59
C MET A 1 -26.75 -0.56 28.78
N LYS A 2 -27.15 -0.41 27.51
CA LYS A 2 -27.36 -1.51 26.58
C LYS A 2 -26.18 -1.61 25.61
N ILE A 3 -25.48 -2.74 25.66
CA ILE A 3 -24.33 -3.04 24.81
C ILE A 3 -24.77 -4.03 23.73
N THR A 4 -24.71 -3.61 22.47
CA THR A 4 -25.03 -4.46 21.31
C THR A 4 -23.75 -5.14 20.83
N LEU A 5 -23.80 -6.46 20.66
CA LEU A 5 -22.68 -7.27 20.18
C LEU A 5 -22.79 -7.48 18.68
N LYS A 6 -21.67 -7.88 18.06
CA LYS A 6 -21.54 -8.08 16.60
C LYS A 6 -22.56 -9.06 15.99
N ASP A 7 -23.08 -10.01 16.76
CA ASP A 7 -24.10 -10.96 16.31
C ASP A 7 -25.55 -10.43 16.43
N GLY A 8 -25.71 -9.16 16.80
CA GLY A 8 -27.00 -8.51 17.04
C GLY A 8 -27.62 -8.83 18.39
N SER A 9 -26.99 -9.68 19.21
CA SER A 9 -27.40 -9.86 20.60
C SER A 9 -27.04 -8.64 21.45
N PHE A 10 -27.62 -8.51 22.64
CA PHE A 10 -27.29 -7.40 23.54
C PHE A 10 -27.19 -7.87 24.99
N LYS A 11 -26.42 -7.12 25.78
CA LYS A 11 -26.35 -7.23 27.24
C LYS A 11 -26.70 -5.89 27.88
N GLU A 12 -27.34 -5.97 29.05
CA GLU A 12 -27.71 -4.79 29.84
C GLU A 12 -26.92 -4.77 31.14
N TYR A 13 -26.38 -3.59 31.45
CA TYR A 13 -25.59 -3.34 32.65
C TYR A 13 -26.13 -2.12 33.39
N ASP A 14 -26.29 -2.26 34.71
CA ASP A 14 -26.82 -1.21 35.60
C ASP A 14 -25.76 -0.17 36.00
N GLN A 15 -24.49 -0.42 35.70
CA GLN A 15 -23.36 0.44 36.02
C GLN A 15 -22.36 0.49 34.85
N PRO A 16 -21.53 1.54 34.77
CA PRO A 16 -20.43 1.57 33.81
C PRO A 16 -19.49 0.38 34.03
N MET A 17 -19.04 -0.24 32.95
CA MET A 17 -18.13 -1.39 33.00
C MET A 17 -16.98 -1.20 32.02
N SER A 18 -15.81 -1.74 32.34
CA SER A 18 -14.72 -1.75 31.36
C SER A 18 -15.02 -2.72 30.22
N VAL A 19 -14.44 -2.48 29.05
CA VAL A 19 -14.50 -3.43 27.92
C VAL A 19 -14.02 -4.83 28.35
N TYR A 20 -13.00 -4.90 29.22
CA TYR A 20 -12.52 -6.15 29.78
C TYR A 20 -13.57 -6.87 30.65
N ASP A 21 -14.25 -6.15 31.53
CA ASP A 21 -15.29 -6.73 32.40
C ASP A 21 -16.48 -7.23 31.58
N ILE A 22 -16.85 -6.50 30.52
CA ILE A 22 -17.86 -6.95 29.55
C ILE A 22 -17.40 -8.23 28.85
N ALA A 23 -16.15 -8.29 28.38
CA ALA A 23 -15.60 -9.51 27.77
C ALA A 23 -15.60 -10.69 28.74
N LEU A 24 -15.31 -10.45 30.02
CA LEU A 24 -15.29 -11.46 31.08
C LEU A 24 -16.70 -12.01 31.36
N ASP A 25 -17.69 -11.13 31.40
CA ASP A 25 -19.10 -11.47 31.56
C ASP A 25 -19.69 -12.19 30.34
N ILE A 26 -19.15 -11.95 29.13
CA ILE A 26 -19.48 -12.75 27.93
C ILE A 26 -18.88 -14.16 28.05
N SER A 27 -17.57 -14.25 28.29
CA SER A 27 -16.87 -15.53 28.49
C SER A 27 -15.46 -15.31 29.04
N GLU A 28 -15.08 -16.05 30.08
CA GLU A 28 -13.69 -16.10 30.56
C GLU A 28 -12.69 -16.47 29.44
N GLY A 29 -13.11 -17.34 28.52
CA GLY A 29 -12.29 -17.74 27.38
C GLY A 29 -11.99 -16.58 26.44
N LEU A 30 -12.99 -15.75 26.18
CA LEU A 30 -12.90 -14.56 25.34
C LEU A 30 -12.05 -13.47 26.00
N ALA A 31 -12.33 -13.14 27.26
CA ALA A 31 -11.56 -12.15 28.01
C ALA A 31 -10.07 -12.48 28.07
N ARG A 32 -9.72 -13.77 28.17
CA ARG A 32 -8.32 -14.22 28.20
C ARG A 32 -7.58 -14.00 26.89
N VAL A 33 -8.27 -13.99 25.75
CA VAL A 33 -7.67 -13.84 24.41
C VAL A 33 -7.96 -12.47 23.78
N ALA A 34 -8.75 -11.63 24.45
CA ALA A 34 -9.05 -10.28 24.02
C ALA A 34 -7.76 -9.44 23.97
N THR A 35 -7.64 -8.63 22.94
CA THR A 35 -6.49 -7.75 22.71
C THR A 35 -6.86 -6.28 22.82
N SER A 36 -8.08 -5.93 22.38
CA SER A 36 -8.64 -4.58 22.35
C SER A 36 -10.16 -4.67 22.19
N GLY A 37 -10.86 -3.55 22.34
CA GLY A 37 -12.25 -3.40 21.96
C GLY A 37 -12.42 -2.56 20.69
N GLU A 38 -13.60 -2.61 20.12
CA GLU A 38 -14.07 -1.69 19.09
C GLU A 38 -15.45 -1.18 19.52
N LEU A 39 -15.53 0.11 19.82
CA LEU A 39 -16.73 0.80 20.28
C LEU A 39 -17.23 1.71 19.16
N ASP A 40 -18.43 1.44 18.65
CA ASP A 40 -19.04 2.21 17.56
C ASP A 40 -18.08 2.41 16.34
N GLY A 41 -17.27 1.39 16.05
CA GLY A 41 -16.26 1.40 14.97
C GLY A 41 -14.85 1.86 15.37
N GLU A 42 -14.71 2.50 16.53
CA GLU A 42 -13.43 3.04 17.02
C GLU A 42 -12.68 2.05 17.90
N ILE A 43 -11.38 1.88 17.66
CA ILE A 43 -10.55 0.95 18.44
C ILE A 43 -10.24 1.53 19.82
N VAL A 44 -10.44 0.73 20.87
CA VAL A 44 -10.22 1.15 22.26
C VAL A 44 -9.44 0.12 23.06
N ASP A 45 -8.84 0.58 24.15
CA ASP A 45 -8.17 -0.28 25.12
C ASP A 45 -9.20 -1.09 25.93
N LEU A 46 -8.81 -2.27 26.41
CA LEU A 46 -9.68 -3.12 27.23
C LEU A 46 -10.04 -2.47 28.57
N ARG A 47 -9.24 -1.50 29.02
CA ARG A 47 -9.48 -0.73 30.25
C ARG A 47 -10.51 0.39 30.07
N THR A 48 -10.89 0.72 28.83
CA THR A 48 -11.85 1.78 28.56
C THR A 48 -13.19 1.47 29.22
N VAL A 49 -13.71 2.42 30.00
CA VAL A 49 -15.01 2.31 30.65
C VAL A 49 -16.09 2.72 29.66
N VAL A 50 -17.08 1.84 29.51
CA VAL A 50 -18.30 2.10 28.76
C VAL A 50 -19.37 2.53 29.75
N ASP A 51 -19.97 3.69 29.53
CA ASP A 51 -20.96 4.32 30.42
C ASP A 51 -22.30 4.66 29.73
N LYS A 52 -22.40 4.40 28.41
CA LYS A 52 -23.56 4.68 27.56
C LYS A 52 -23.81 3.54 26.58
N ASP A 53 -24.98 3.53 25.98
CA ASP A 53 -25.36 2.52 24.98
C ASP A 53 -24.44 2.64 23.76
N CYS A 54 -23.95 1.49 23.26
CA CYS A 54 -23.03 1.43 22.12
C CYS A 54 -23.07 0.06 21.44
N GLU A 55 -22.44 -0.03 20.27
CA GLU A 55 -22.02 -1.28 19.66
C GLU A 55 -20.60 -1.64 20.14
N LEU A 56 -20.42 -2.86 20.64
CA LEU A 56 -19.13 -3.35 21.12
C LEU A 56 -18.74 -4.64 20.40
N ASN A 57 -17.56 -4.63 19.81
CA ASN A 57 -16.89 -5.81 19.29
C ASN A 57 -15.61 -6.08 20.09
N ILE A 58 -15.48 -7.30 20.63
CA ILE A 58 -14.26 -7.72 21.34
C ILE A 58 -13.27 -8.27 20.32
N LEU A 59 -12.16 -7.57 20.15
CA LEU A 59 -11.13 -7.94 19.20
C LEU A 59 -10.15 -8.93 19.81
N THR A 60 -9.74 -9.89 18.99
CA THR A 60 -8.75 -10.92 19.31
C THR A 60 -7.59 -10.85 18.33
N PHE A 61 -6.57 -11.69 18.50
CA PHE A 61 -5.48 -11.78 17.52
C PHE A 61 -5.92 -12.28 16.13
N ASN A 62 -7.13 -12.81 15.98
CA ASN A 62 -7.66 -13.17 14.66
C ASN A 62 -8.15 -11.96 13.87
N ASP A 63 -8.36 -10.82 14.53
CA ASP A 63 -8.83 -9.57 13.93
C ASP A 63 -7.63 -8.65 13.64
N GLU A 64 -7.62 -7.96 12.49
CA GLU A 64 -6.50 -7.08 12.10
C GLU A 64 -6.20 -6.00 13.14
N LYS A 65 -7.23 -5.29 13.62
CA LYS A 65 -7.12 -4.30 14.70
C LYS A 65 -6.58 -4.93 16.00
N GLY A 66 -6.92 -6.19 16.28
CA GLY A 66 -6.44 -6.92 17.46
C GLY A 66 -4.98 -7.38 17.34
N LYS A 67 -4.53 -7.80 16.15
CA LYS A 67 -3.09 -8.03 15.85
C LYS A 67 -2.27 -6.77 16.09
N GLY A 68 -2.81 -5.61 15.71
CA GLY A 68 -2.21 -4.29 15.96
C GLY A 68 -1.89 -4.08 17.44
N ALA A 69 -2.90 -4.17 18.32
CA ALA A 69 -2.72 -4.01 19.77
C ALA A 69 -1.69 -5.00 20.38
N PHE A 70 -1.72 -6.26 19.92
CA PHE A 70 -0.79 -7.30 20.37
C PHE A 70 0.65 -6.97 19.99
N ARG A 71 0.89 -6.58 18.72
CA ARG A 71 2.22 -6.24 18.21
C ARG A 71 2.72 -4.91 18.74
N HIS A 72 1.83 -3.96 19.02
CA HIS A 72 2.17 -2.71 19.67
C HIS A 72 2.68 -2.94 21.10
N THR A 73 2.07 -3.87 21.82
CA THR A 73 2.58 -4.32 23.13
C THR A 73 3.95 -4.99 23.02
N ALA A 74 4.17 -5.79 21.98
CA ALA A 74 5.50 -6.37 21.70
C ALA A 74 6.57 -5.30 21.45
N SER A 75 6.20 -4.20 20.77
CA SER A 75 7.06 -3.03 20.56
C SER A 75 7.49 -2.37 21.87
N HIS A 76 6.57 -2.16 22.82
CA HIS A 76 6.90 -1.61 24.14
C HIS A 76 7.77 -2.56 24.98
N ILE A 77 7.52 -3.86 24.90
CA ILE A 77 8.39 -4.87 25.55
C ILE A 77 9.82 -4.79 24.98
N MET A 78 9.97 -4.59 23.66
CA MET A 78 11.27 -4.37 23.03
C MET A 78 11.93 -3.07 23.50
N ALA A 79 11.19 -1.97 23.57
CA ALA A 79 11.69 -0.69 24.06
C ALA A 79 12.18 -0.77 25.50
N GLN A 80 11.41 -1.41 26.38
CA GLN A 80 11.81 -1.68 27.76
C GLN A 80 13.10 -2.52 27.81
N ALA A 81 13.18 -3.60 27.02
CA ALA A 81 14.38 -4.44 26.95
C ALA A 81 15.62 -3.64 26.52
N ILE A 82 15.47 -2.74 25.54
CA ILE A 82 16.54 -1.85 25.10
C ILE A 82 16.96 -0.90 26.22
N LYS A 83 16.01 -0.27 26.93
CA LYS A 83 16.34 0.62 28.06
C LYS A 83 17.01 -0.11 29.22
N ARG A 84 16.66 -1.37 29.49
CA ARG A 84 17.33 -2.19 30.52
C ARG A 84 18.78 -2.54 30.14
N LEU A 85 19.03 -2.88 28.87
CA LEU A 85 20.37 -3.24 28.40
C LEU A 85 21.26 -2.03 28.12
N TYR A 86 20.66 -0.95 27.61
CA TYR A 86 21.33 0.24 27.11
C TYR A 86 20.62 1.51 27.60
N PRO A 87 20.77 1.90 28.89
CA PRO A 87 20.01 2.98 29.51
C PRO A 87 20.11 4.34 28.81
N ASP A 88 21.26 4.62 28.19
CA ASP A 88 21.53 5.89 27.49
C ASP A 88 20.87 5.98 26.10
N THR A 89 20.21 4.92 25.65
CA THR A 89 19.48 4.91 24.36
C THR A 89 18.26 5.81 24.46
N ARG A 90 18.05 6.64 23.45
CA ARG A 90 16.88 7.52 23.33
C ARG A 90 15.86 6.87 22.40
N LEU A 91 14.60 6.86 22.81
CA LEU A 91 13.50 6.22 22.09
C LEU A 91 12.75 7.25 21.26
N ALA A 92 12.48 6.92 19.99
CA ALA A 92 11.70 7.76 19.10
C ALA A 92 10.27 7.21 18.94
N ILE A 93 9.99 6.45 17.89
CA ILE A 93 8.66 5.90 17.59
C ILE A 93 8.71 4.39 17.45
N GLY A 94 7.62 3.72 17.85
CA GLY A 94 7.55 2.25 17.80
C GLY A 94 6.19 1.68 17.47
N PRO A 95 5.62 1.95 16.28
CA PRO A 95 4.28 1.50 15.93
C PRO A 95 4.22 0.00 15.61
N SER A 96 3.02 -0.55 15.71
CA SER A 96 2.69 -1.82 15.04
C SER A 96 2.51 -1.62 13.53
N ILE A 97 2.82 -2.64 12.75
CA ILE A 97 2.65 -2.70 11.29
C ILE A 97 1.94 -4.01 10.90
N ALA A 98 1.52 -4.11 9.64
CA ALA A 98 0.72 -5.22 9.10
C ALA A 98 1.28 -6.63 9.39
N ASP A 99 2.61 -6.78 9.49
CA ASP A 99 3.27 -8.08 9.74
C ASP A 99 4.13 -8.12 11.01
N GLY A 100 4.06 -7.07 11.85
CA GLY A 100 4.92 -6.98 13.02
C GLY A 100 4.92 -5.62 13.68
N PHE A 101 6.10 -5.15 14.06
CA PHE A 101 6.34 -3.86 14.68
C PHE A 101 7.77 -3.42 14.38
N TYR A 102 8.05 -2.14 14.60
CA TYR A 102 9.43 -1.67 14.68
C TYR A 102 9.58 -0.68 15.82
N TYR A 103 10.82 -0.37 16.18
CA TYR A 103 11.12 0.75 17.06
C TYR A 103 12.37 1.49 16.59
N ASP A 104 12.26 2.80 16.45
CA ASP A 104 13.34 3.72 16.11
C ASP A 104 14.06 4.19 17.38
N VAL A 105 15.38 4.00 17.41
CA VAL A 105 16.22 4.35 18.54
C VAL A 105 17.44 5.16 18.12
N ASP A 106 17.88 6.04 19.01
CA ASP A 106 19.08 6.85 18.86
C ASP A 106 20.10 6.46 19.93
N ARG A 107 21.26 6.02 19.47
CA ARG A 107 22.38 5.62 20.31
C ARG A 107 23.70 5.95 19.60
N GLU A 108 24.70 6.35 20.38
CA GLU A 108 26.03 6.67 19.85
C GLU A 108 26.73 5.45 19.26
N THR A 109 26.68 4.32 19.97
CA THR A 109 27.19 3.04 19.45
C THR A 109 26.05 2.32 18.71
N PRO A 110 26.20 2.04 17.41
CA PRO A 110 25.17 1.35 16.66
C PRO A 110 24.89 -0.05 17.19
N LEU A 111 23.62 -0.44 17.24
CA LEU A 111 23.19 -1.81 17.47
C LEU A 111 23.63 -2.74 16.35
N THR A 112 23.95 -3.97 16.72
CA THR A 112 24.40 -5.05 15.83
C THR A 112 23.44 -6.24 15.85
N ALA A 113 23.64 -7.21 14.97
CA ALA A 113 22.86 -8.45 14.97
C ALA A 113 22.99 -9.24 16.30
N GLU A 114 24.15 -9.18 16.96
CA GLU A 114 24.35 -9.80 18.28
C GLU A 114 23.54 -9.11 19.37
N ASP A 115 23.31 -7.80 19.24
CA ASP A 115 22.48 -7.06 20.19
C ASP A 115 21.00 -7.43 20.07
N LEU A 116 20.53 -7.82 18.87
CA LEU A 116 19.17 -8.35 18.71
C LEU A 116 18.93 -9.60 19.55
N GLU A 117 19.91 -10.51 19.62
CA GLU A 117 19.79 -11.72 20.45
C GLU A 117 19.74 -11.39 21.94
N LYS A 118 20.52 -10.39 22.38
CA LYS A 118 20.50 -9.90 23.77
C LYS A 118 19.17 -9.24 24.11
N ILE A 119 18.65 -8.40 23.20
CA ILE A 119 17.35 -7.74 23.36
C ILE A 119 16.24 -8.79 23.41
N GLU A 120 16.22 -9.78 22.52
CA GLU A 120 15.24 -10.88 22.57
C GLU A 120 15.30 -11.65 23.89
N ALA A 121 16.50 -11.90 24.42
CA ALA A 121 16.67 -12.57 25.71
C ALA A 121 16.11 -11.74 26.86
N GLU A 122 16.29 -10.42 26.83
CA GLU A 122 15.75 -9.51 27.84
C GLU A 122 14.22 -9.34 27.72
N MET A 123 13.68 -9.24 26.50
CA MET A 123 12.24 -9.29 26.24
C MET A 123 11.60 -10.55 26.84
N LYS A 124 12.27 -11.70 26.72
CA LYS A 124 11.78 -12.97 27.32
C LYS A 124 11.75 -12.91 28.85
N LYS A 125 12.65 -12.14 29.50
CA LYS A 125 12.61 -11.94 30.96
C LYS A 125 11.41 -11.07 31.35
N ILE A 126 11.20 -9.95 30.66
CA ILE A 126 10.07 -9.03 30.86
C ILE A 126 8.71 -9.75 30.70
N VAL A 127 8.59 -10.63 29.70
CA VAL A 127 7.36 -11.42 29.49
C VAL A 127 7.15 -12.42 30.62
N LYS A 128 8.22 -13.02 31.16
CA LYS A 128 8.14 -13.94 32.32
C LYS A 128 7.77 -13.21 33.62
N GLU A 129 8.12 -11.94 33.75
CA GLU A 129 7.72 -11.10 34.88
C GLU A 129 6.21 -10.85 34.93
N ASN A 130 5.50 -11.00 33.80
CA ASN A 130 4.05 -10.76 33.69
C ASN A 130 3.66 -9.39 34.27
N LEU A 131 4.35 -8.35 33.80
CA LEU A 131 4.12 -6.99 34.27
C LEU A 131 2.72 -6.54 33.86
N GLU A 132 2.00 -5.95 34.80
CA GLU A 132 0.77 -5.22 34.53
C GLU A 132 1.10 -3.98 33.71
N ILE A 133 0.34 -3.76 32.64
CA ILE A 133 0.42 -2.55 31.83
C ILE A 133 -0.63 -1.57 32.36
N LYS A 134 -0.25 -0.32 32.64
CA LYS A 134 -1.14 0.72 33.15
C LYS A 134 -1.17 1.90 32.22
N GLN A 135 -2.38 2.25 31.78
CA GLN A 135 -2.64 3.47 31.02
C GLN A 135 -2.96 4.61 31.99
N TYR A 136 -2.43 5.80 31.72
CA TYR A 136 -2.72 7.02 32.46
C TYR A 136 -2.40 8.24 31.61
N THR A 137 -2.83 9.42 32.06
CA THR A 137 -2.59 10.70 31.38
C THR A 137 -1.77 11.63 32.26
N MET A 138 -0.99 12.52 31.66
CA MET A 138 -0.29 13.60 32.37
C MET A 138 -0.60 14.94 31.72
N PRO A 139 -0.67 16.05 32.48
CA PRO A 139 -0.67 17.38 31.91
C PRO A 139 0.56 17.61 31.01
N ARG A 140 0.38 18.35 29.91
CA ARG A 140 1.44 18.66 28.94
C ARG A 140 2.75 19.13 29.56
N ASN A 141 2.69 20.05 30.52
CA ASN A 141 3.90 20.57 31.17
C ASN A 141 4.63 19.50 32.00
N GLU A 142 3.89 18.60 32.64
CA GLU A 142 4.45 17.48 33.42
C GLU A 142 5.05 16.42 32.49
N ALA A 143 4.36 16.11 31.39
CA ALA A 143 4.84 15.22 30.33
C ALA A 143 6.17 15.70 29.72
N LEU A 144 6.26 16.99 29.40
CA LEU A 144 7.48 17.60 28.87
C LEU A 144 8.62 17.58 29.90
N ALA A 145 8.33 17.89 31.17
CA ALA A 145 9.33 17.83 32.23
C ALA A 145 9.85 16.40 32.44
N TYR A 146 8.96 15.42 32.44
CA TYR A 146 9.29 14.00 32.61
C TYR A 146 10.28 13.51 31.53
N PHE A 147 9.99 13.75 30.25
CA PHE A 147 10.90 13.30 29.18
C PHE A 147 12.17 14.13 29.05
N LYS A 148 12.15 15.42 29.45
CA LYS A 148 13.37 16.24 29.56
C LYS A 148 14.30 15.68 30.63
N GLU A 149 13.77 15.31 31.80
CA GLU A 149 14.55 14.70 32.88
C GLU A 149 15.14 13.33 32.47
N LYS A 150 14.38 12.54 31.71
CA LYS A 150 14.81 11.23 31.19
C LYS A 150 15.72 11.31 29.96
N ASN A 151 16.02 12.50 29.45
CA ASN A 151 16.81 12.73 28.25
C ASN A 151 16.23 12.05 26.99
N GLU A 152 14.91 12.13 26.81
CA GLU A 152 14.16 11.56 25.69
C GLU A 152 13.67 12.67 24.72
N PRO A 153 14.56 13.29 23.92
CA PRO A 153 14.24 14.48 23.11
C PRO A 153 13.16 14.22 22.06
N TYR A 154 13.13 13.04 21.46
CA TYR A 154 12.11 12.70 20.46
C TYR A 154 10.70 12.67 21.04
N LYS A 155 10.55 12.24 22.30
CA LYS A 155 9.25 12.26 23.00
C LYS A 155 8.83 13.68 23.36
N VAL A 156 9.79 14.54 23.69
CA VAL A 156 9.54 15.98 23.88
C VAL A 156 9.02 16.62 22.60
N GLU A 157 9.70 16.40 21.46
CA GLU A 157 9.26 16.90 20.16
C GLU A 157 7.87 16.39 19.78
N LEU A 158 7.58 15.10 20.02
CA LEU A 158 6.26 14.53 19.75
C LEU A 158 5.16 15.21 20.57
N ILE A 159 5.41 15.52 21.85
CA ILE A 159 4.43 16.25 22.67
C ILE A 159 4.25 17.67 22.15
N GLU A 160 5.34 18.39 21.85
CA GLU A 160 5.29 19.78 21.37
C GLU A 160 4.48 19.92 20.07
N ASP A 161 4.43 18.88 19.25
CA ASP A 161 3.65 18.84 18.00
C ASP A 161 2.16 18.52 18.16
N LEU A 162 1.76 17.92 19.28
CA LEU A 162 0.34 17.62 19.51
C LEU A 162 -0.45 18.93 19.70
N PRO A 163 -1.73 19.00 19.26
CA PRO A 163 -2.62 20.12 19.54
C PRO A 163 -2.66 20.49 21.03
N GLU A 164 -2.79 21.77 21.37
CA GLU A 164 -2.68 22.24 22.77
C GLU A 164 -3.67 21.56 23.72
N ASP A 165 -4.86 21.24 23.22
CA ASP A 165 -5.98 20.59 23.90
C ASP A 165 -5.97 19.06 23.83
N GLU A 166 -4.99 18.47 23.15
CA GLU A 166 -4.85 17.02 23.00
C GLU A 166 -4.59 16.33 24.35
N THR A 167 -5.25 15.19 24.58
CA THR A 167 -5.04 14.39 25.79
C THR A 167 -3.79 13.53 25.63
N ILE A 168 -2.77 13.78 26.47
CA ILE A 168 -1.49 13.06 26.40
C ILE A 168 -1.55 11.81 27.28
N SER A 169 -1.60 10.64 26.64
CA SER A 169 -1.64 9.35 27.30
C SER A 169 -0.29 8.63 27.32
N PHE A 170 -0.15 7.77 28.32
CA PHE A 170 1.06 7.02 28.63
C PHE A 170 0.70 5.59 28.96
N TYR A 171 1.62 4.68 28.64
CA TYR A 171 1.57 3.30 29.09
C TYR A 171 2.82 2.99 29.90
N SER A 172 2.62 2.42 31.10
CA SER A 172 3.70 1.97 31.98
C SER A 172 3.66 0.46 32.17
N GLN A 173 4.84 -0.17 32.20
CA GLN A 173 5.03 -1.58 32.52
C GLN A 173 6.30 -1.78 33.33
N GLY A 174 6.15 -2.13 34.61
CA GLY A 174 7.27 -2.15 35.55
C GLY A 174 7.90 -0.76 35.68
N GLU A 175 9.20 -0.65 35.41
CA GLU A 175 9.96 0.60 35.46
C GLU A 175 9.90 1.43 34.16
N PHE A 176 9.34 0.87 33.09
CA PHE A 176 9.25 1.53 31.79
C PHE A 176 7.96 2.32 31.65
N THR A 177 8.05 3.50 31.05
CA THR A 177 6.90 4.36 30.69
C THR A 177 7.18 4.96 29.33
N ASP A 178 6.17 4.94 28.46
CA ASP A 178 6.25 5.49 27.13
C ASP A 178 5.04 6.38 26.78
N LEU A 179 5.27 7.35 25.90
CA LEU A 179 4.24 8.19 25.30
C LEU A 179 3.54 7.39 24.20
N CYS A 180 2.26 7.09 24.38
CA CYS A 180 1.53 6.24 23.46
C CYS A 180 0.02 6.39 23.63
N ALA A 181 -0.72 6.43 22.52
CA ALA A 181 -2.19 6.41 22.49
C ALA A 181 -2.77 5.00 22.74
N GLY A 182 -2.03 3.95 22.38
CA GLY A 182 -2.44 2.55 22.47
C GLY A 182 -3.31 2.12 21.29
N PRO A 183 -4.18 1.10 21.48
CA PRO A 183 -4.36 0.31 22.70
C PRO A 183 -3.20 -0.68 22.96
N HIS A 184 -3.12 -1.19 24.19
CA HIS A 184 -2.17 -2.24 24.59
C HIS A 184 -2.87 -3.38 25.33
N LEU A 185 -2.22 -4.54 25.37
CA LEU A 185 -2.70 -5.66 26.18
C LEU A 185 -2.70 -5.33 27.68
N MET A 186 -3.40 -6.13 28.47
CA MET A 186 -3.49 -5.96 29.92
C MET A 186 -2.17 -6.23 30.64
N THR A 187 -1.38 -7.19 30.17
CA THR A 187 -0.08 -7.57 30.74
C THR A 187 0.92 -7.94 29.66
N THR A 188 2.20 -8.06 30.02
CA THR A 188 3.27 -8.47 29.07
C THR A 188 3.25 -9.97 28.74
N LYS A 189 2.59 -10.80 29.55
CA LYS A 189 2.65 -12.27 29.47
C LYS A 189 2.11 -12.90 28.17
N PRO A 190 1.06 -12.38 27.51
CA PRO A 190 0.55 -12.99 26.28
C PRO A 190 1.58 -12.98 25.13
N VAL A 191 2.52 -12.03 25.12
CA VAL A 191 3.51 -11.84 24.04
C VAL A 191 4.70 -12.79 24.21
N LYS A 192 4.45 -14.10 24.18
CA LYS A 192 5.46 -15.14 24.43
C LYS A 192 6.23 -15.61 23.19
N ALA A 193 5.65 -15.43 22.00
CA ALA A 193 6.28 -15.82 20.74
C ALA A 193 6.55 -14.56 19.92
N PHE A 194 7.83 -14.17 19.85
CA PHE A 194 8.28 -13.04 19.05
C PHE A 194 9.67 -13.32 18.47
N LYS A 195 10.02 -12.57 17.42
CA LYS A 195 11.33 -12.61 16.77
C LYS A 195 11.69 -11.21 16.28
N LEU A 196 12.90 -10.75 16.59
CA LEU A 196 13.51 -9.58 15.96
C LEU A 196 14.14 -10.01 14.64
N THR A 197 13.82 -9.29 13.57
CA THR A 197 14.05 -9.75 12.19
C THR A 197 15.19 -9.02 11.51
N SER A 198 15.29 -7.70 11.66
CA SER A 198 16.30 -6.89 10.98
C SER A 198 16.58 -5.56 11.67
N LEU A 199 17.73 -4.98 11.30
CA LEU A 199 18.11 -3.60 11.61
C LEU A 199 18.12 -2.80 10.31
N ALA A 200 17.60 -1.57 10.35
CA ALA A 200 17.65 -0.63 9.24
C ALA A 200 18.00 0.78 9.74
N GLY A 201 18.42 1.67 8.84
CA GLY A 201 18.49 3.10 9.11
C GLY A 201 17.14 3.75 8.78
N ALA A 202 16.69 4.68 9.62
CA ALA A 202 15.51 5.49 9.37
C ALA A 202 15.82 6.95 9.72
N TYR A 203 15.43 7.89 8.88
CA TYR A 203 15.58 9.31 9.19
C TYR A 203 14.40 9.79 10.03
N TRP A 204 14.68 10.57 11.07
CA TRP A 204 13.62 11.17 11.90
C TRP A 204 12.64 11.96 11.03
N ARG A 205 11.34 11.71 11.18
CA ARG A 205 10.26 12.25 10.33
C ARG A 205 10.41 12.00 8.81
N GLY A 206 11.16 10.98 8.42
CA GLY A 206 11.37 10.61 7.01
C GLY A 206 12.19 11.61 6.19
N SER A 207 12.87 12.57 6.83
CA SER A 207 13.66 13.60 6.15
C SER A 207 15.15 13.34 6.29
N GLU A 208 15.86 13.18 5.17
CA GLU A 208 17.31 12.97 5.12
C GLU A 208 18.14 14.11 5.75
N LYS A 209 17.52 15.27 5.97
CA LYS A 209 18.13 16.41 6.68
C LYS A 209 18.19 16.19 8.20
N ASN A 210 17.39 15.27 8.73
CA ASN A 210 17.30 14.99 10.14
C ASN A 210 18.27 13.88 10.56
N LYS A 211 18.38 13.65 11.87
CA LYS A 211 19.24 12.60 12.41
C LYS A 211 18.80 11.21 11.92
N MET A 212 19.77 10.41 11.50
CA MET A 212 19.56 9.00 11.19
C MET A 212 19.46 8.19 12.49
N LEU A 213 18.36 7.48 12.65
CA LEU A 213 18.03 6.57 13.74
C LEU A 213 18.26 5.12 13.31
N GLN A 214 18.35 4.22 14.28
CA GLN A 214 18.34 2.79 14.03
C GLN A 214 16.94 2.23 14.25
N ARG A 215 16.39 1.61 13.23
CA ARG A 215 15.11 0.92 13.26
C ARG A 215 15.32 -0.56 13.50
N ILE A 216 14.72 -1.09 14.56
CA ILE A 216 14.69 -2.53 14.85
C ILE A 216 13.33 -3.08 14.45
N TYR A 217 13.29 -4.04 13.54
CA TYR A 217 12.06 -4.73 13.16
C TYR A 217 11.87 -6.00 13.97
N GLY A 218 10.61 -6.32 14.27
CA GLY A 218 10.22 -7.56 14.91
C GLY A 218 8.80 -7.98 14.55
N THR A 219 8.45 -9.21 14.90
CA THR A 219 7.08 -9.74 14.79
C THR A 219 6.73 -10.53 16.03
N ALA A 220 5.43 -10.65 16.32
CA ALA A 220 4.93 -11.36 17.49
C ALA A 220 3.59 -12.03 17.22
N PHE A 221 3.39 -13.21 17.83
CA PHE A 221 2.21 -14.05 17.73
C PHE A 221 1.81 -14.60 19.11
N PRO A 222 0.53 -14.95 19.33
CA PRO A 222 0.07 -15.61 20.56
C PRO A 222 0.70 -16.99 20.77
N LYS A 223 0.98 -17.73 19.69
CA LYS A 223 1.53 -19.09 19.77
C LYS A 223 2.88 -19.21 19.05
N LYS A 224 3.74 -20.08 19.59
CA LYS A 224 5.05 -20.40 19.00
C LYS A 224 4.92 -21.03 17.61
N ALA A 225 3.93 -21.91 17.42
CA ALA A 225 3.66 -22.55 16.13
C ALA A 225 3.32 -21.53 15.04
N GLU A 226 2.49 -20.53 15.35
CA GLU A 226 2.13 -19.46 14.41
C GLU A 226 3.34 -18.60 14.03
N LEU A 227 4.23 -18.29 14.99
CA LEU A 227 5.49 -17.62 14.70
C LEU A 227 6.41 -18.48 13.81
N GLU A 228 6.56 -19.78 14.11
CA GLU A 228 7.40 -20.68 13.32
C GLU A 228 6.88 -20.85 11.89
N GLU A 229 5.57 -20.94 11.71
CA GLU A 229 4.91 -20.95 10.39
C GLU A 229 5.19 -19.66 9.62
N TYR A 230 5.00 -18.51 10.25
CA TYR A 230 5.31 -17.20 9.65
C TYR A 230 6.79 -17.08 9.25
N LEU A 231 7.71 -17.45 10.14
CA LEU A 231 9.15 -17.40 9.84
C LEU A 231 9.53 -18.37 8.70
N THR A 232 8.93 -19.55 8.66
CA THR A 232 9.13 -20.52 7.58
C THR A 232 8.63 -19.95 6.25
N MET A 233 7.45 -19.34 6.24
CA MET A 233 6.89 -18.67 5.07
C MET A 233 7.82 -17.55 4.56
N ILE A 234 8.36 -16.72 5.45
CA ILE A 234 9.29 -15.64 5.08
C ILE A 234 10.61 -16.18 4.52
N GLU A 235 11.15 -17.27 5.06
CA GLU A 235 12.37 -17.89 4.52
C GLU A 235 12.11 -18.55 3.15
N GLU A 236 10.97 -19.21 2.99
CA GLU A 236 10.51 -19.72 1.70
C GLU A 236 10.31 -18.59 0.69
N ALA A 237 9.81 -17.44 1.14
CA ALA A 237 9.66 -16.25 0.32
C ALA A 237 10.99 -15.69 -0.16
N LYS A 238 11.98 -15.57 0.73
CA LYS A 238 13.34 -15.13 0.37
C LYS A 238 14.01 -16.05 -0.66
N LYS A 239 13.72 -17.35 -0.64
CA LYS A 239 14.22 -18.29 -1.66
C LYS A 239 13.62 -18.05 -3.03
N ARG A 240 12.39 -17.52 -3.10
CA ARG A 240 11.65 -17.24 -4.33
C ARG A 240 11.77 -15.80 -4.81
N ASP A 241 12.58 -14.99 -4.13
CA ASP A 241 12.84 -13.60 -4.53
C ASP A 241 13.43 -13.55 -5.95
N HIS A 242 12.76 -12.83 -6.85
CA HIS A 242 13.16 -12.73 -8.26
C HIS A 242 14.54 -12.11 -8.45
N ARG A 243 15.05 -11.34 -7.49
CA ARG A 243 16.42 -10.78 -7.53
C ARG A 243 17.46 -11.87 -7.29
N LYS A 244 17.15 -12.80 -6.38
CA LYS A 244 18.00 -13.96 -6.12
C LYS A 244 17.94 -14.92 -7.31
N LEU A 245 16.74 -15.32 -7.72
CA LEU A 245 16.54 -16.22 -8.84
C LEU A 245 17.04 -15.63 -10.16
N GLY A 246 16.80 -14.34 -10.40
CA GLY A 246 17.26 -13.63 -11.59
C GLY A 246 18.78 -13.65 -11.74
N LYS A 247 19.51 -13.57 -10.63
CA LYS A 247 20.97 -13.73 -10.61
C LYS A 247 21.39 -15.18 -10.81
N GLU A 248 20.80 -16.12 -10.06
CA GLU A 248 21.16 -17.54 -10.10
C GLU A 248 20.87 -18.18 -11.47
N LEU A 249 19.79 -17.77 -12.13
CA LEU A 249 19.36 -18.28 -13.43
C LEU A 249 19.90 -17.44 -14.61
N GLY A 250 20.62 -16.35 -14.34
CA GLY A 250 21.15 -15.45 -15.36
C GLY A 250 20.06 -14.81 -16.23
N LEU A 251 18.98 -14.34 -15.61
CA LEU A 251 17.84 -13.70 -16.30
C LEU A 251 18.06 -12.21 -16.49
N PHE A 252 18.47 -11.50 -15.44
CA PHE A 252 18.74 -10.07 -15.49
C PHE A 252 19.83 -9.68 -14.49
N MET A 253 20.40 -8.51 -14.70
CA MET A 253 21.35 -7.90 -13.76
C MET A 253 21.03 -6.42 -13.56
N MET A 254 21.44 -5.90 -12.41
CA MET A 254 21.39 -4.48 -12.06
C MET A 254 22.81 -3.95 -11.90
N ARG A 255 22.99 -2.67 -12.21
CA ARG A 255 24.30 -2.00 -12.22
C ARG A 255 24.18 -0.60 -11.66
N GLU A 256 25.22 -0.13 -10.98
CA GLU A 256 25.26 1.21 -10.40
C GLU A 256 25.23 2.30 -11.48
N GLU A 257 25.70 1.97 -12.69
CA GLU A 257 25.62 2.83 -13.87
C GLU A 257 24.18 3.02 -14.39
N GLY A 258 23.24 2.17 -13.96
CA GLY A 258 21.83 2.22 -14.34
C GLY A 258 20.91 1.80 -13.20
N PRO A 259 20.81 2.59 -12.11
CA PRO A 259 19.97 2.25 -10.96
C PRO A 259 18.51 2.32 -11.37
N GLY A 260 17.81 1.18 -11.30
CA GLY A 260 16.42 1.04 -11.75
C GLY A 260 16.28 0.78 -13.25
N PHE A 261 17.39 0.54 -13.97
CA PHE A 261 17.41 0.20 -15.39
C PHE A 261 17.91 -1.25 -15.56
N PRO A 262 17.00 -2.24 -15.64
CA PRO A 262 17.39 -3.64 -15.70
C PRO A 262 18.09 -4.01 -17.00
N PHE A 263 19.20 -4.76 -16.89
CA PHE A 263 19.87 -5.38 -18.02
C PHE A 263 19.35 -6.81 -18.16
N PHE A 264 18.59 -7.08 -19.21
CA PHE A 264 18.15 -8.45 -19.52
C PHE A 264 19.31 -9.24 -20.13
N LEU A 265 19.60 -10.39 -19.52
CA LEU A 265 20.63 -11.33 -19.95
C LEU A 265 20.03 -12.32 -20.98
N PRO A 266 20.84 -13.13 -21.69
CA PRO A 266 20.34 -14.02 -22.74
C PRO A 266 19.15 -14.90 -22.31
N ASN A 267 19.20 -15.53 -21.14
CA ASN A 267 18.08 -16.36 -20.65
C ASN A 267 16.82 -15.52 -20.34
N GLY A 268 17.00 -14.31 -19.81
CA GLY A 268 15.89 -13.39 -19.56
C GLY A 268 15.26 -12.87 -20.84
N MET A 269 16.05 -12.67 -21.90
CA MET A 269 15.53 -12.30 -23.22
C MET A 269 14.73 -13.43 -23.86
N VAL A 270 15.15 -14.69 -23.69
CA VAL A 270 14.34 -15.84 -24.12
C VAL A 270 12.98 -15.84 -23.41
N LEU A 271 12.99 -15.71 -22.07
CA LEU A 271 11.75 -15.63 -21.28
C LEU A 271 10.86 -14.47 -21.73
N LYS A 272 11.43 -13.27 -21.86
CA LYS A 272 10.70 -12.06 -22.28
C LYS A 272 10.06 -12.28 -23.66
N ASN A 273 10.83 -12.77 -24.64
CA ASN A 273 10.32 -12.95 -26.00
C ASN A 273 9.17 -13.96 -26.06
N VAL A 274 9.24 -15.07 -25.30
CA VAL A 274 8.13 -16.03 -25.22
C VAL A 274 6.84 -15.38 -24.69
N LEU A 275 6.95 -14.52 -23.67
CA LEU A 275 5.81 -13.77 -23.15
C LEU A 275 5.27 -12.76 -24.19
N LEU A 276 6.16 -12.07 -24.90
CA LEU A 276 5.76 -11.12 -25.94
C LEU A 276 5.09 -11.82 -27.13
N ASP A 277 5.56 -13.00 -27.52
CA ASP A 277 4.95 -13.78 -28.60
C ASP A 277 3.54 -14.25 -28.23
N TYR A 278 3.35 -14.71 -26.98
CA TYR A 278 2.03 -15.01 -26.44
C TYR A 278 1.12 -13.78 -26.39
N TRP A 279 1.64 -12.63 -25.91
CA TRP A 279 0.90 -11.37 -25.92
C TRP A 279 0.42 -11.00 -27.33
N ARG A 280 1.29 -11.10 -28.34
CA ARG A 280 0.92 -10.82 -29.74
C ARG A 280 -0.14 -11.79 -30.25
N GLU A 281 -0.07 -13.06 -29.88
CA GLU A 281 -1.05 -14.08 -30.28
C GLU A 281 -2.45 -13.73 -29.77
N ILE A 282 -2.61 -13.49 -28.47
CA ILE A 282 -3.92 -13.23 -27.87
C ILE A 282 -4.50 -11.88 -28.33
N HIS A 283 -3.66 -10.86 -28.51
CA HIS A 283 -4.08 -9.53 -28.95
C HIS A 283 -4.50 -9.53 -30.43
N ARG A 284 -3.78 -10.23 -31.32
CA ARG A 284 -4.22 -10.41 -32.72
C ARG A 284 -5.55 -11.13 -32.80
N ARG A 285 -5.76 -12.16 -31.98
CA ARG A 285 -7.02 -12.89 -31.91
C ARG A 285 -8.17 -12.00 -31.42
N ALA A 286 -7.89 -11.05 -30.54
CA ALA A 286 -8.85 -10.06 -30.06
C ALA A 286 -8.99 -8.82 -30.97
N GLY A 287 -8.32 -8.79 -32.13
CA GLY A 287 -8.45 -7.72 -33.12
C GLY A 287 -7.68 -6.44 -32.76
N TYR A 288 -6.65 -6.53 -31.93
CA TYR A 288 -5.74 -5.41 -31.68
C TYR A 288 -4.75 -5.24 -32.84
N VAL A 289 -4.41 -3.98 -33.11
CA VAL A 289 -3.36 -3.59 -34.06
C VAL A 289 -2.14 -3.12 -33.28
N GLU A 290 -0.98 -3.72 -33.56
CA GLU A 290 0.28 -3.37 -32.89
C GLU A 290 0.89 -2.13 -33.54
N ILE A 291 1.12 -1.08 -32.75
CA ILE A 291 1.77 0.17 -33.15
C ILE A 291 3.09 0.36 -32.39
N ASN A 292 3.91 1.33 -32.82
CA ASN A 292 5.11 1.73 -32.09
C ASN A 292 5.32 3.23 -32.20
N THR A 293 5.47 3.90 -31.06
CA THR A 293 5.58 5.36 -30.99
C THR A 293 6.96 5.79 -30.47
N PRO A 294 7.47 6.98 -30.85
CA PRO A 294 8.76 7.47 -30.39
C PRO A 294 8.87 7.55 -28.85
N ILE A 295 10.09 7.33 -28.34
CA ILE A 295 10.36 7.36 -26.89
C ILE A 295 10.52 8.80 -26.37
N MET A 296 10.91 9.75 -27.22
CA MET A 296 11.18 11.13 -26.84
C MET A 296 10.34 12.07 -27.70
N LEU A 297 9.54 12.91 -27.05
CA LEU A 297 8.52 13.75 -27.68
C LEU A 297 8.60 15.16 -27.11
N SER A 298 8.18 16.14 -27.90
CA SER A 298 8.25 17.57 -27.53
C SER A 298 7.38 17.87 -26.31
N ARG A 299 7.81 18.85 -25.51
CA ARG A 299 7.06 19.34 -24.34
C ARG A 299 5.60 19.67 -24.65
N HIS A 300 5.33 20.25 -25.82
CA HIS A 300 3.99 20.66 -26.24
C HIS A 300 2.96 19.51 -26.20
N LEU A 301 3.37 18.27 -26.53
CA LEU A 301 2.51 17.11 -26.45
C LEU A 301 2.07 16.81 -25.01
N TRP A 302 2.99 16.96 -24.07
CA TRP A 302 2.75 16.71 -22.65
C TRP A 302 1.91 17.80 -21.99
N GLU A 303 2.02 19.05 -22.46
CA GLU A 303 1.15 20.15 -22.06
C GLU A 303 -0.28 19.96 -22.61
N THR A 304 -0.38 19.57 -23.88
CA THR A 304 -1.68 19.28 -24.52
C THR A 304 -2.39 18.15 -23.79
N SER A 305 -1.69 17.07 -23.47
CA SER A 305 -2.26 15.95 -22.69
C SER A 305 -2.46 16.24 -21.20
N GLY A 306 -1.95 17.34 -20.66
CA GLY A 306 -2.01 17.67 -19.23
C GLY A 306 -0.97 16.98 -18.34
N HIS A 307 -0.19 16.03 -18.88
CA HIS A 307 0.84 15.31 -18.14
C HIS A 307 1.99 16.20 -17.68
N TRP A 308 2.26 17.31 -18.36
CA TRP A 308 3.29 18.26 -17.94
C TRP A 308 2.93 18.93 -16.60
N ASP A 309 1.66 19.16 -16.33
CA ASP A 309 1.23 19.84 -15.11
C ASP A 309 1.14 18.86 -13.93
N HIS A 310 0.65 17.64 -14.18
CA HIS A 310 0.38 16.66 -13.11
C HIS A 310 1.48 15.58 -12.93
N TYR A 311 2.37 15.38 -13.91
CA TYR A 311 3.31 14.24 -13.91
C TYR A 311 4.78 14.61 -14.12
N LYS A 312 5.10 15.89 -14.31
CA LYS A 312 6.45 16.35 -14.65
C LYS A 312 7.53 15.96 -13.65
N GLU A 313 7.22 15.91 -12.36
CA GLU A 313 8.20 15.50 -11.34
C GLU A 313 8.69 14.05 -11.52
N ASN A 314 7.89 13.24 -12.22
CA ASN A 314 8.17 11.84 -12.54
C ASN A 314 8.66 11.65 -13.98
N MET A 315 8.95 12.72 -14.73
CA MET A 315 9.41 12.66 -16.12
C MET A 315 10.92 12.93 -16.23
N TYR A 316 11.55 12.32 -17.23
CA TYR A 316 12.92 12.68 -17.63
C TYR A 316 12.85 13.68 -18.79
N THR A 317 13.48 14.84 -18.63
CA THR A 317 13.50 15.90 -19.63
C THR A 317 14.90 16.20 -20.15
N THR A 318 14.99 16.65 -21.39
CA THR A 318 16.22 17.12 -22.02
C THR A 318 15.92 18.28 -22.96
N VAL A 319 16.95 18.98 -23.43
CA VAL A 319 16.80 20.09 -24.37
C VAL A 319 17.40 19.69 -25.71
N ILE A 320 16.64 19.85 -26.79
CA ILE A 320 17.07 19.60 -28.17
C ILE A 320 16.74 20.86 -28.96
N ASP A 321 17.74 21.43 -29.65
CA ASP A 321 17.56 22.63 -30.47
C ASP A 321 16.82 23.78 -29.75
N GLU A 322 17.18 24.01 -28.48
CA GLU A 322 16.59 25.02 -27.57
C GLU A 322 15.14 24.74 -27.12
N GLU A 323 14.56 23.59 -27.48
CA GLU A 323 13.24 23.15 -27.05
C GLU A 323 13.31 22.03 -26.01
N ASP A 324 12.37 22.07 -25.05
CA ASP A 324 12.20 21.00 -24.06
C ASP A 324 11.59 19.75 -24.71
N PHE A 325 12.24 18.61 -24.50
CA PHE A 325 11.73 17.28 -24.82
C PHE A 325 11.62 16.45 -23.55
N ALA A 326 10.71 15.49 -23.55
CA ALA A 326 10.63 14.51 -22.49
C ALA A 326 10.65 13.08 -23.04
N ILE A 327 11.29 12.20 -22.28
CA ILE A 327 11.16 10.76 -22.46
C ILE A 327 9.78 10.36 -21.96
N LYS A 328 9.04 9.61 -22.77
CA LYS A 328 7.65 9.26 -22.49
C LYS A 328 7.50 8.50 -21.16
N PRO A 329 6.66 8.98 -20.22
CA PRO A 329 6.29 8.25 -19.01
C PRO A 329 5.13 7.27 -19.20
N MET A 330 4.47 7.34 -20.37
CA MET A 330 3.33 6.54 -20.81
C MET A 330 3.15 6.66 -22.33
N ASN A 331 2.30 5.81 -22.93
CA ASN A 331 2.17 5.73 -24.39
C ASN A 331 0.96 6.50 -24.95
N CYS A 332 -0.03 6.86 -24.12
CA CYS A 332 -1.32 7.42 -24.54
C CYS A 332 -1.20 8.57 -25.57
N PRO A 333 -0.40 9.62 -25.32
CA PRO A 333 -0.28 10.72 -26.27
C PRO A 333 0.28 10.28 -27.64
N GLY A 334 1.19 9.29 -27.66
CA GLY A 334 1.69 8.72 -28.91
C GLY A 334 0.62 7.96 -29.68
N GLY A 335 -0.20 7.16 -28.98
CA GLY A 335 -1.33 6.43 -29.57
C GLY A 335 -2.38 7.37 -30.15
N ILE A 336 -2.62 8.50 -29.50
CA ILE A 336 -3.54 9.55 -29.99
C ILE A 336 -3.05 10.13 -31.32
N LEU A 337 -1.76 10.48 -31.44
CA LEU A 337 -1.20 10.97 -32.70
C LEU A 337 -1.34 9.95 -33.84
N VAL A 338 -1.29 8.65 -33.52
CA VAL A 338 -1.54 7.58 -34.51
C VAL A 338 -3.02 7.52 -34.87
N TYR A 339 -3.94 7.67 -33.92
CA TYR A 339 -5.37 7.79 -34.21
C TYR A 339 -5.66 8.95 -35.17
N GLU A 340 -5.11 10.13 -34.91
CA GLU A 340 -5.29 11.36 -35.70
C GLU A 340 -4.68 11.32 -37.10
N SER A 341 -3.78 10.37 -37.37
CA SER A 341 -3.06 10.29 -38.64
C SER A 341 -3.98 10.10 -39.86
N GLU A 342 -5.22 9.64 -39.66
CA GLU A 342 -6.20 9.43 -40.72
C GLU A 342 -7.61 9.81 -40.24
N PRO A 343 -8.49 10.30 -41.14
CA PRO A 343 -9.91 10.48 -40.81
C PRO A 343 -10.57 9.17 -40.41
N ARG A 344 -11.40 9.19 -39.36
CA ARG A 344 -12.11 8.01 -38.86
C ARG A 344 -13.61 8.09 -39.12
N SER A 345 -14.22 6.96 -39.45
CA SER A 345 -15.67 6.75 -39.52
C SER A 345 -16.15 5.96 -38.30
N TYR A 346 -17.40 6.14 -37.89
CA TYR A 346 -18.04 5.29 -36.88
C TYR A 346 -17.94 3.78 -37.20
N ARG A 347 -17.78 3.43 -38.48
CA ARG A 347 -17.62 2.04 -38.95
C ARG A 347 -16.24 1.46 -38.67
N ASP A 348 -15.25 2.31 -38.45
CA ASP A 348 -13.89 1.89 -38.11
C ASP A 348 -13.76 1.57 -36.62
N LEU A 349 -14.68 2.09 -35.79
CA LEU A 349 -14.70 1.89 -34.34
C LEU A 349 -15.38 0.56 -33.96
N PRO A 350 -14.83 -0.20 -32.98
CA PRO A 350 -13.74 0.18 -32.09
C PRO A 350 -12.35 -0.09 -32.70
N ILE A 351 -11.41 0.83 -32.50
CA ILE A 351 -10.00 0.67 -32.90
C ILE A 351 -9.17 0.35 -31.65
N ARG A 352 -8.65 -0.87 -31.58
CA ARG A 352 -7.84 -1.36 -30.45
C ARG A 352 -6.35 -1.25 -30.77
N MET A 353 -5.70 -0.15 -30.39
CA MET A 353 -4.28 0.06 -30.66
C MET A 353 -3.42 -0.45 -29.50
N GLY A 354 -2.66 -1.52 -29.70
CA GLY A 354 -1.72 -2.05 -28.71
C GLY A 354 -0.27 -1.60 -28.98
N GLU A 355 0.48 -1.28 -27.94
CA GLU A 355 1.91 -0.97 -28.02
C GLU A 355 2.66 -1.68 -26.89
N LEU A 356 3.73 -2.42 -27.24
CA LEU A 356 4.75 -2.83 -26.27
C LEU A 356 5.66 -1.63 -25.96
N GLY A 357 5.10 -0.65 -25.24
CA GLY A 357 5.64 0.69 -25.11
C GLY A 357 6.76 0.78 -24.08
N LEU A 358 7.96 1.16 -24.54
CA LEU A 358 9.10 1.41 -23.65
C LEU A 358 8.97 2.80 -23.01
N VAL A 359 8.69 2.83 -21.71
CA VAL A 359 8.43 4.05 -20.95
C VAL A 359 9.45 4.25 -19.84
N HIS A 360 9.59 5.50 -19.38
CA HIS A 360 10.50 5.86 -18.32
C HIS A 360 9.83 6.73 -17.26
N ARG A 361 9.99 6.35 -15.99
CA ARG A 361 9.45 7.12 -14.85
C ARG A 361 10.55 7.40 -13.84
N HIS A 362 10.62 8.64 -13.37
CA HIS A 362 11.61 9.08 -12.40
C HIS A 362 11.23 8.63 -10.97
N GLU A 363 11.35 7.33 -10.72
CA GLU A 363 11.14 6.74 -9.41
C GLU A 363 12.26 7.12 -8.43
N LYS A 364 11.91 7.38 -7.17
CA LYS A 364 12.90 7.67 -6.12
C LYS A 364 13.80 6.45 -5.91
N SER A 365 15.12 6.67 -5.77
CA SER A 365 16.10 5.57 -5.67
C SER A 365 15.80 4.59 -4.53
N GLY A 366 15.31 5.08 -3.39
CA GLY A 366 14.91 4.25 -2.24
C GLY A 366 13.67 3.38 -2.46
N GLN A 367 12.91 3.60 -3.53
CA GLN A 367 11.71 2.83 -3.87
C GLN A 367 11.99 1.73 -4.90
N LEU A 368 13.16 1.71 -5.54
CA LEU A 368 13.50 0.74 -6.57
C LEU A 368 13.60 -0.69 -5.98
N HIS A 369 13.00 -1.67 -6.66
CA HIS A 369 12.95 -3.05 -6.17
C HIS A 369 13.01 -4.10 -7.28
N GLY A 370 14.22 -4.57 -7.61
CA GLY A 370 14.42 -5.59 -8.64
C GLY A 370 13.71 -5.21 -9.94
N LEU A 371 12.93 -6.12 -10.52
CA LEU A 371 12.02 -5.84 -11.65
C LEU A 371 10.62 -5.34 -11.27
N MET A 372 10.24 -5.31 -9.98
CA MET A 372 8.89 -4.91 -9.56
C MET A 372 8.70 -3.38 -9.55
N ARG A 373 9.77 -2.63 -9.28
CA ARG A 373 9.76 -1.17 -9.34
C ARG A 373 11.05 -0.67 -9.96
N VAL A 374 10.94 -0.18 -11.19
CA VAL A 374 12.04 0.20 -12.08
C VAL A 374 11.74 1.55 -12.73
N ARG A 375 12.78 2.20 -13.26
CA ARG A 375 12.69 3.48 -13.98
C ARG A 375 12.47 3.31 -15.48
N CYS A 376 12.69 2.11 -16.00
CA CYS A 376 12.53 1.77 -17.40
C CYS A 376 11.84 0.41 -17.52
N PHE A 377 10.72 0.37 -18.22
CA PHE A 377 9.92 -0.83 -18.38
C PHE A 377 9.14 -0.78 -19.70
N THR A 378 8.80 -1.96 -20.20
CA THR A 378 7.92 -2.12 -21.35
C THR A 378 6.53 -2.42 -20.80
N GLN A 379 5.58 -1.52 -21.03
CA GLN A 379 4.17 -1.80 -20.74
C GLN A 379 3.56 -2.54 -21.92
N ASP A 380 2.74 -3.55 -21.63
CA ASP A 380 1.82 -4.18 -22.55
C ASP A 380 0.57 -3.31 -22.73
N ASP A 381 0.79 -2.10 -23.22
CA ASP A 381 -0.17 -1.01 -23.22
C ASP A 381 -1.14 -1.10 -24.40
N ALA A 382 -2.35 -0.61 -24.23
CA ALA A 382 -3.31 -0.49 -25.32
C ALA A 382 -4.33 0.64 -25.09
N HIS A 383 -4.68 1.33 -26.16
CA HIS A 383 -5.67 2.41 -26.17
C HIS A 383 -6.79 2.03 -27.15
N ILE A 384 -8.03 1.99 -26.66
CA ILE A 384 -9.17 1.54 -27.45
C ILE A 384 -10.07 2.74 -27.75
N PHE A 385 -10.03 3.22 -28.98
CA PHE A 385 -10.93 4.29 -29.41
C PHE A 385 -12.28 3.69 -29.78
N MET A 386 -13.34 4.15 -29.14
CA MET A 386 -14.68 3.55 -29.26
C MET A 386 -15.80 4.59 -29.19
N MET A 387 -17.00 4.19 -29.62
CA MET A 387 -18.22 4.97 -29.42
C MET A 387 -18.77 4.76 -27.99
N PRO A 388 -19.55 5.70 -27.44
CA PRO A 388 -20.16 5.57 -26.11
C PRO A 388 -20.96 4.27 -25.91
N GLU A 389 -21.64 3.79 -26.94
CA GLU A 389 -22.46 2.59 -26.87
C GLU A 389 -21.61 1.31 -26.80
N GLN A 390 -20.31 1.38 -27.12
CA GLN A 390 -19.38 0.25 -27.18
C GLN A 390 -18.63 0.01 -25.86
N ILE A 391 -18.63 0.97 -24.93
CA ILE A 391 -17.85 0.94 -23.67
C ILE A 391 -17.99 -0.39 -22.93
N LYS A 392 -19.23 -0.82 -22.69
CA LYS A 392 -19.51 -2.03 -21.90
C LYS A 392 -18.95 -3.29 -22.56
N ASP A 393 -19.06 -3.41 -23.87
CA ASP A 393 -18.60 -4.60 -24.61
C ASP A 393 -17.07 -4.62 -24.71
N GLU A 394 -16.42 -3.47 -24.86
CA GLU A 394 -14.95 -3.37 -24.86
C GLU A 394 -14.37 -3.69 -23.47
N ILE A 395 -14.94 -3.16 -22.38
CA ILE A 395 -14.50 -3.49 -21.01
C ILE A 395 -14.57 -5.01 -20.79
N LYS A 396 -15.68 -5.66 -21.17
CA LYS A 396 -15.81 -7.13 -21.07
C LYS A 396 -14.74 -7.87 -21.86
N GLY A 397 -14.42 -7.39 -23.06
CA GLY A 397 -13.36 -7.94 -23.90
C GLY A 397 -12.00 -7.88 -23.21
N VAL A 398 -11.67 -6.75 -22.60
CA VAL A 398 -10.40 -6.55 -21.87
C VAL A 398 -10.36 -7.39 -20.59
N VAL A 399 -11.43 -7.40 -19.78
CA VAL A 399 -11.53 -8.24 -18.57
C VAL A 399 -11.29 -9.70 -18.91
N LYS A 400 -11.87 -10.19 -20.01
CA LYS A 400 -11.68 -11.56 -20.48
C LYS A 400 -10.23 -11.86 -20.87
N LEU A 401 -9.54 -10.93 -21.53
CA LEU A 401 -8.12 -11.08 -21.86
C LEU A 401 -7.26 -11.14 -20.61
N ILE A 402 -7.52 -10.26 -19.64
CA ILE A 402 -6.82 -10.24 -18.35
C ILE A 402 -7.02 -11.57 -17.62
N ASP A 403 -8.27 -12.04 -17.52
CA ASP A 403 -8.61 -13.30 -16.87
C ASP A 403 -7.97 -14.52 -17.56
N GLU A 404 -7.92 -14.54 -18.90
CA GLU A 404 -7.25 -15.59 -19.66
C GLU A 404 -5.75 -15.65 -19.34
N VAL A 405 -5.08 -14.49 -19.30
CA VAL A 405 -3.66 -14.40 -18.96
C VAL A 405 -3.43 -14.86 -17.51
N TYR A 406 -4.20 -14.35 -16.55
CA TYR A 406 -4.00 -14.68 -15.14
C TYR A 406 -4.31 -16.14 -14.83
N SER A 407 -5.37 -16.68 -15.41
CA SER A 407 -5.73 -18.09 -15.29
C SER A 407 -4.65 -19.01 -15.87
N LEU A 408 -4.05 -18.66 -17.02
CA LEU A 408 -2.97 -19.45 -17.62
C LEU A 408 -1.74 -19.55 -16.70
N PHE A 409 -1.38 -18.44 -16.05
CA PHE A 409 -0.24 -18.41 -15.13
C PHE A 409 -0.60 -18.84 -13.70
N GLY A 410 -1.87 -19.15 -13.42
CA GLY A 410 -2.35 -19.58 -12.11
C GLY A 410 -2.34 -18.47 -11.05
N PHE A 411 -2.41 -17.21 -11.46
CA PHE A 411 -2.50 -16.07 -10.53
C PHE A 411 -3.91 -15.95 -9.96
N LYS A 412 -3.98 -15.82 -8.63
CA LYS A 412 -5.20 -15.34 -7.97
C LYS A 412 -5.20 -13.82 -8.04
N TYR A 413 -6.37 -13.23 -8.26
CA TYR A 413 -6.52 -11.78 -8.24
C TYR A 413 -7.83 -11.37 -7.59
N HIS A 414 -7.87 -10.13 -7.13
CA HIS A 414 -9.10 -9.42 -6.77
C HIS A 414 -9.14 -8.11 -7.54
N VAL A 415 -10.32 -7.48 -7.56
CA VAL A 415 -10.56 -6.27 -8.34
C VAL A 415 -11.01 -5.13 -7.45
N GLU A 416 -10.47 -3.95 -7.75
CA GLU A 416 -10.84 -2.69 -7.13
C GLU A 416 -11.42 -1.74 -8.18
N LEU A 417 -12.47 -1.01 -7.82
CA LEU A 417 -13.01 0.11 -8.59
C LEU A 417 -12.52 1.40 -7.94
N SER A 418 -11.55 2.04 -8.58
CA SER A 418 -10.88 3.24 -8.07
C SER A 418 -11.59 4.50 -8.59
N THR A 419 -12.11 5.30 -7.66
CA THR A 419 -12.96 6.46 -7.97
C THR A 419 -12.20 7.79 -7.92
N ARG A 420 -12.88 8.91 -8.21
CA ARG A 420 -12.30 10.23 -8.43
C ARG A 420 -11.35 10.70 -7.32
N PRO A 421 -10.07 11.02 -7.64
CA PRO A 421 -9.12 11.62 -6.68
C PRO A 421 -9.40 13.11 -6.44
N GLU A 422 -8.80 13.68 -5.39
CA GLU A 422 -8.86 15.11 -5.10
C GLU A 422 -8.27 15.96 -6.25
N ASP A 423 -7.12 15.54 -6.80
CA ASP A 423 -6.50 16.16 -7.98
C ASP A 423 -7.01 15.48 -9.27
N SER A 424 -8.07 16.04 -9.87
CA SER A 424 -8.74 15.48 -11.05
C SER A 424 -9.13 16.53 -12.09
N MET A 425 -9.22 16.09 -13.35
CA MET A 425 -9.71 16.85 -14.50
C MET A 425 -11.11 16.39 -14.91
N GLY A 426 -11.84 17.24 -15.62
CA GLY A 426 -13.17 16.92 -16.16
C GLY A 426 -14.33 17.38 -15.28
N SER A 427 -15.54 17.29 -15.83
CA SER A 427 -16.77 17.67 -15.13
C SER A 427 -17.25 16.57 -14.19
N ASP A 428 -18.09 16.93 -13.22
CA ASP A 428 -18.73 15.96 -12.31
C ASP A 428 -19.57 14.93 -13.10
N GLU A 429 -20.24 15.38 -14.17
CA GLU A 429 -21.05 14.55 -15.06
C GLU A 429 -20.21 13.51 -15.80
N ASP A 430 -19.03 13.88 -16.32
CA ASP A 430 -18.12 12.94 -16.99
C ASP A 430 -17.63 11.86 -16.04
N TRP A 431 -17.32 12.24 -14.79
CA TRP A 431 -16.85 11.31 -13.75
C TRP A 431 -17.94 10.34 -13.30
N GLU A 432 -19.16 10.82 -13.12
CA GLU A 432 -20.31 9.99 -12.77
C GLU A 432 -20.60 8.98 -13.89
N MET A 433 -20.67 9.46 -15.14
CA MET A 433 -20.86 8.61 -16.31
C MET A 433 -19.76 7.55 -16.45
N ALA A 434 -18.49 7.94 -16.28
CA ALA A 434 -17.35 7.03 -16.38
C ALA A 434 -17.39 5.95 -15.27
N THR A 435 -17.64 6.38 -14.03
CA THR A 435 -17.66 5.49 -12.87
C THR A 435 -18.81 4.50 -12.96
N ASP A 436 -19.98 4.96 -13.38
CA ASP A 436 -21.15 4.10 -13.57
C ASP A 436 -20.97 3.15 -14.76
N ALA A 437 -20.30 3.56 -15.83
CA ALA A 437 -19.99 2.66 -16.94
C ALA A 437 -19.10 1.49 -16.48
N LEU A 438 -18.04 1.77 -15.70
CA LEU A 438 -17.18 0.73 -15.14
C LEU A 438 -17.94 -0.17 -14.15
N ARG A 439 -18.73 0.43 -13.24
CA ARG A 439 -19.55 -0.29 -12.26
C ARG A 439 -20.54 -1.24 -12.94
N ASN A 440 -21.32 -0.74 -13.88
CA ASN A 440 -22.31 -1.52 -14.62
C ASN A 440 -21.65 -2.64 -15.46
N ALA A 441 -20.43 -2.43 -15.96
CA ALA A 441 -19.69 -3.48 -16.65
C ALA A 441 -19.27 -4.60 -15.68
N LEU A 442 -18.75 -4.26 -14.50
CA LEU A 442 -18.37 -5.23 -13.46
C LEU A 442 -19.58 -6.04 -12.96
N ASP A 443 -20.69 -5.37 -12.67
CA ASP A 443 -21.94 -6.00 -12.20
C ASP A 443 -22.49 -7.00 -13.23
N ASP A 444 -22.44 -6.63 -14.52
CA ASP A 444 -22.92 -7.49 -15.61
C ASP A 444 -22.02 -8.70 -15.89
N ILE A 445 -20.71 -8.56 -15.64
CA ILE A 445 -19.76 -9.68 -15.68
C ILE A 445 -19.94 -10.60 -14.46
N GLY A 446 -20.49 -10.08 -13.37
CA GLY A 446 -20.62 -10.79 -12.09
C GLY A 446 -19.28 -10.93 -11.37
N LEU A 447 -18.34 -10.00 -11.60
CA LEU A 447 -17.02 -10.01 -10.99
C LEU A 447 -17.07 -9.27 -9.64
N PRO A 448 -16.77 -9.93 -8.51
CA PRO A 448 -16.73 -9.24 -7.21
C PRO A 448 -15.62 -8.19 -7.18
N TYR A 449 -15.92 -7.00 -6.67
CA TYR A 449 -14.96 -5.91 -6.54
C TYR A 449 -15.15 -5.12 -5.24
N VAL A 450 -14.10 -4.40 -4.82
CA VAL A 450 -14.12 -3.44 -3.70
C VAL A 450 -14.01 -2.03 -4.26
N VAL A 451 -14.69 -1.06 -3.66
CA VAL A 451 -14.53 0.35 -4.04
C VAL A 451 -13.32 0.94 -3.32
N ASN A 452 -12.38 1.50 -4.08
CA ASN A 452 -11.20 2.18 -3.57
C ASN A 452 -11.37 3.70 -3.81
N GLU A 453 -11.83 4.41 -2.78
CA GLU A 453 -12.19 5.82 -2.92
C GLU A 453 -10.94 6.71 -3.11
N GLY A 454 -10.96 7.53 -4.16
CA GLY A 454 -9.91 8.53 -4.38
C GLY A 454 -8.62 8.05 -5.05
N ASP A 455 -8.56 6.78 -5.50
CA ASP A 455 -7.34 6.23 -6.13
C ASP A 455 -7.38 6.25 -7.68
N GLY A 456 -8.43 6.78 -8.31
CA GLY A 456 -8.51 6.93 -9.77
C GLY A 456 -7.37 7.79 -10.34
N ALA A 457 -7.08 7.70 -11.65
CA ALA A 457 -6.13 8.64 -12.24
C ALA A 457 -6.77 10.02 -12.44
N PHE A 458 -5.94 11.05 -12.62
CA PHE A 458 -6.42 12.42 -12.75
C PHE A 458 -7.39 12.63 -13.94
N TYR A 459 -7.40 11.74 -14.95
CA TYR A 459 -8.23 11.83 -16.15
C TYR A 459 -9.40 10.83 -16.22
N GLY A 460 -9.59 9.97 -15.22
CA GLY A 460 -10.73 9.06 -15.18
C GLY A 460 -10.65 7.91 -14.16
N PRO A 461 -11.78 7.24 -13.88
CA PRO A 461 -11.82 6.10 -12.98
C PRO A 461 -11.18 4.88 -13.64
N LYS A 462 -10.82 3.88 -12.82
CA LYS A 462 -10.15 2.66 -13.30
C LYS A 462 -10.61 1.42 -12.53
N ILE A 463 -10.54 0.28 -13.22
CA ILE A 463 -10.67 -1.05 -12.65
C ILE A 463 -9.24 -1.59 -12.48
N ASP A 464 -8.83 -1.79 -11.23
CA ASP A 464 -7.50 -2.28 -10.90
C ASP A 464 -7.55 -3.78 -10.55
N PHE A 465 -6.63 -4.55 -11.13
CA PHE A 465 -6.51 -5.98 -10.90
C PHE A 465 -5.27 -6.27 -10.07
N HIS A 466 -5.50 -6.71 -8.84
CA HIS A 466 -4.48 -6.97 -7.84
C HIS A 466 -4.20 -8.47 -7.77
N LEU A 467 -3.06 -8.90 -8.32
CA LEU A 467 -2.62 -10.29 -8.24
C LEU A 467 -1.92 -10.61 -6.92
N GLU A 468 -2.09 -11.84 -6.45
CA GLU A 468 -1.32 -12.40 -5.34
C GLU A 468 -0.04 -13.07 -5.88
N ASP A 469 1.12 -12.67 -5.38
CA ASP A 469 2.39 -13.33 -5.70
C ASP A 469 2.58 -14.64 -4.92
N SER A 470 3.64 -15.38 -5.24
CA SER A 470 3.93 -16.70 -4.64
C SER A 470 4.14 -16.69 -3.12
N ILE A 471 4.17 -15.52 -2.48
CA ILE A 471 4.40 -15.33 -1.06
C ILE A 471 3.26 -14.55 -0.37
N GLY A 472 2.13 -14.38 -1.07
CA GLY A 472 0.91 -13.79 -0.53
C GLY A 472 0.85 -12.27 -0.59
N ARG A 473 1.80 -11.59 -1.26
CA ARG A 473 1.72 -10.12 -1.44
C ARG A 473 0.86 -9.78 -2.64
N THR A 474 0.10 -8.70 -2.54
CA THR A 474 -0.76 -8.21 -3.61
C THR A 474 -0.05 -7.14 -4.45
N TRP A 475 -0.12 -7.25 -5.77
CA TRP A 475 0.44 -6.29 -6.72
C TRP A 475 -0.62 -5.89 -7.74
N GLN A 476 -0.82 -4.60 -7.95
CA GLN A 476 -1.58 -4.13 -9.11
C GLN A 476 -0.77 -4.39 -10.38
N CYS A 477 -1.32 -5.15 -11.34
CA CYS A 477 -0.71 -5.31 -12.66
C CYS A 477 -1.66 -4.96 -13.80
N GLY A 478 -2.91 -5.44 -13.76
CA GLY A 478 -3.89 -5.14 -14.78
C GLY A 478 -4.64 -3.88 -14.41
N THR A 479 -4.91 -3.03 -15.39
CA THR A 479 -5.75 -1.84 -15.20
C THR A 479 -6.58 -1.60 -16.44
N ILE A 480 -7.87 -1.31 -16.27
CA ILE A 480 -8.75 -0.80 -17.32
C ILE A 480 -9.14 0.61 -16.90
N GLN A 481 -8.80 1.60 -17.71
CA GLN A 481 -9.10 2.99 -17.45
C GLN A 481 -10.00 3.52 -18.55
N LEU A 482 -11.00 4.32 -18.15
CA LEU A 482 -11.93 4.95 -19.09
C LEU A 482 -11.63 6.46 -19.12
N ASP A 483 -11.24 6.97 -20.29
CA ASP A 483 -10.73 8.33 -20.44
C ASP A 483 -11.58 9.16 -21.42
N PHE A 484 -12.21 10.20 -20.87
CA PHE A 484 -12.98 11.20 -21.62
C PHE A 484 -12.18 12.49 -21.87
N GLN A 485 -11.09 12.68 -21.14
CA GLN A 485 -10.32 13.92 -21.11
C GLN A 485 -9.32 13.99 -22.26
N LEU A 486 -8.54 12.93 -22.50
CA LEU A 486 -7.55 12.97 -23.58
C LEU A 486 -8.21 13.15 -24.96
N PRO A 487 -9.30 12.43 -25.32
CA PRO A 487 -10.00 12.71 -26.57
C PRO A 487 -10.52 14.15 -26.68
N LEU A 488 -10.90 14.79 -25.56
CA LEU A 488 -11.31 16.19 -25.52
C LEU A 488 -10.13 17.14 -25.73
N ARG A 489 -9.01 16.94 -25.03
CA ARG A 489 -7.85 17.83 -25.08
C ARG A 489 -7.11 17.82 -26.41
N PHE A 490 -7.22 16.73 -27.16
CA PHE A 490 -6.68 16.58 -28.51
C PHE A 490 -7.73 16.85 -29.60
N ASP A 491 -8.94 17.28 -29.25
CA ASP A 491 -10.03 17.52 -30.21
C ASP A 491 -10.28 16.34 -31.16
N LEU A 492 -10.19 15.11 -30.63
CA LEU A 492 -10.36 13.90 -31.43
C LEU A 492 -11.78 13.79 -31.96
N GLU A 493 -11.87 13.33 -33.21
CA GLU A 493 -13.14 13.19 -33.90
C GLU A 493 -13.23 11.91 -34.75
N TYR A 494 -14.45 11.44 -34.95
CA TYR A 494 -14.85 10.50 -35.99
C TYR A 494 -16.13 11.02 -36.68
N THR A 495 -16.37 10.55 -37.90
CA THR A 495 -17.59 10.89 -38.65
C THR A 495 -18.70 9.90 -38.30
N GLY A 496 -19.79 10.42 -37.71
CA GLY A 496 -20.95 9.65 -37.28
C GLY A 496 -21.81 9.13 -38.43
N ALA A 497 -22.79 8.29 -38.10
CA ALA A 497 -23.76 7.79 -39.08
C ALA A 497 -24.69 8.90 -39.62
N ASP A 498 -24.82 9.99 -38.89
CA ASP A 498 -25.51 11.23 -39.25
C ASP A 498 -24.68 12.14 -40.16
N GLY A 499 -23.38 11.84 -40.35
CA GLY A 499 -22.45 12.66 -41.13
C GLY A 499 -21.80 13.79 -40.33
N GLU A 500 -22.13 13.95 -39.05
CA GLU A 500 -21.55 14.95 -38.17
C GLU A 500 -20.26 14.45 -37.51
N LYS A 501 -19.51 15.37 -36.90
CA LYS A 501 -18.28 15.05 -36.16
C LYS A 501 -18.62 14.74 -34.70
N HIS A 502 -18.19 13.58 -34.25
CA HIS A 502 -18.39 13.08 -32.88
C HIS A 502 -17.04 12.76 -32.25
N ARG A 503 -16.95 12.84 -30.92
CA ARG A 503 -15.72 12.54 -30.19
C ARG A 503 -15.69 11.06 -29.77
N PRO A 504 -14.59 10.32 -30.01
CA PRO A 504 -14.44 8.97 -29.49
C PRO A 504 -14.16 9.01 -27.98
N ILE A 505 -14.41 7.89 -27.31
CA ILE A 505 -13.94 7.61 -25.95
C ILE A 505 -12.73 6.70 -26.05
N MET A 506 -11.80 6.80 -25.08
CA MET A 506 -10.58 6.00 -25.02
C MET A 506 -10.57 5.04 -23.84
#